data_AF-A0A3S4SBP3-F1
#
_entry.id   AF-A0A3S4SBP3-F1
#
_cell.length_a   1.000
_cell.length_b   1.000
_cell.length_c   1.000
_cell.angle_alpha   90.00
_cell.angle_beta   90.00
_cell.angle_gamma   90.00
#
_symmetry.space_group_name_H-M   'P 1'
#
loop_
_entity.id
_entity.type
_entity.pdbx_description
1 polymer ?
#
loop_
_entity_poly.entity_id
_entity_poly.type
_entity_poly.pdbx_seq_one_letter_code
_entity_poly.pdbx_strand_id
1 'polypeptide(L)'
;MVIENLNDVLFEKCIEDILSMGKNRVFDLFDFMDIDDKIPRNILQIYLIEILLSMEKNKFIKAKKIFKIHFLNCETYECILNEIIRLFFKKKYLKARDIILHYLNKNPKDMYLFYVCHMIDFNFGFKDSMLKVLDVMQIKPENKFYSYYEGIKAFILSENSIYKQSFLAAKQALKMNKKDIYALHAICHYYYDTKKFVQGKKLMQNQRDLWMNNYSMRLHLSWHYALFLFYTHDLENIEKIYKFLRVKNNENALEDLDASSLAFKRFCITCVLISLKLI
;
A
#
# COMPACT_ATOMS: atom_id res chain seq x y z
N MET A 1 27.20 6.60 -23.04
CA MET A 1 26.13 5.60 -22.82
C MET A 1 26.59 4.77 -21.63
N VAL A 2 26.16 5.10 -20.42
CA VAL A 2 26.51 4.32 -19.23
C VAL A 2 25.74 3.01 -19.35
N ILE A 3 26.44 1.88 -19.40
CA ILE A 3 25.79 0.56 -19.35
C ILE A 3 25.26 0.44 -17.92
N GLU A 4 23.98 0.70 -17.71
CA GLU A 4 23.34 0.46 -16.41
C GLU A 4 23.46 -1.03 -16.09
N ASN A 5 23.93 -1.33 -14.88
CA ASN A 5 24.04 -2.70 -14.40
C ASN A 5 22.62 -3.31 -14.34
N LEU A 6 22.41 -4.48 -14.94
CA LEU A 6 21.11 -5.15 -14.99
C LEU A 6 20.49 -5.32 -13.58
N ASN A 7 21.32 -5.53 -12.56
CA ASN A 7 20.87 -5.66 -11.18
C ASN A 7 20.30 -4.34 -10.62
N ASP A 8 20.84 -3.20 -11.02
CA ASP A 8 20.35 -1.88 -10.59
C ASP A 8 19.00 -1.57 -11.26
N VAL A 9 18.87 -1.90 -12.56
CA VAL A 9 17.60 -1.75 -13.30
C VAL A 9 16.50 -2.62 -12.68
N LEU A 10 16.79 -3.89 -12.37
CA LEU A 10 15.83 -4.79 -11.73
C LEU A 10 15.45 -4.30 -10.33
N PHE A 11 16.41 -3.82 -9.55
CA PHE A 11 16.16 -3.27 -8.22
C PHE A 11 15.21 -2.08 -8.29
N GLU A 12 15.50 -1.12 -9.17
CA GLU A 12 14.66 0.06 -9.32
C GLU A 12 13.25 -0.27 -9.79
N LYS A 13 13.12 -1.18 -10.75
CA LYS A 13 11.82 -1.66 -11.23
C LYS A 13 11.04 -2.37 -10.12
N CYS A 14 11.73 -3.14 -9.28
CA CYS A 14 11.15 -3.80 -8.13
C CYS A 14 10.57 -2.77 -7.14
N ILE A 15 11.32 -1.71 -6.84
CA ILE A 15 10.84 -0.62 -5.97
C ILE A 15 9.66 0.13 -6.60
N GLU A 16 9.73 0.44 -7.90
CA GLU A 16 8.64 1.11 -8.60
C GLU A 16 7.32 0.31 -8.51
N ASP A 17 7.38 -1.00 -8.77
CA ASP A 17 6.20 -1.85 -8.72
C ASP A 17 5.60 -1.88 -7.29
N ILE A 18 6.43 -1.91 -6.24
CA ILE A 18 5.99 -1.84 -4.84
C ILE A 18 5.31 -0.50 -4.54
N LEU A 19 5.96 0.62 -4.87
CA LEU A 19 5.41 1.96 -4.62
C LEU A 19 4.10 2.21 -5.37
N SER A 20 3.93 1.58 -6.53
CA SER A 20 2.69 1.64 -7.32
C SER A 20 1.55 0.77 -6.77
N MET A 21 1.80 -0.02 -5.72
CA MET A 21 0.90 -1.09 -5.25
C MET A 21 0.49 -2.06 -6.36
N GLY A 22 1.36 -2.22 -7.36
CA GLY A 22 1.15 -3.06 -8.51
C GLY A 22 1.59 -4.51 -8.24
N LYS A 23 1.33 -5.38 -9.22
CA LYS A 23 1.97 -6.70 -9.23
C LYS A 23 3.46 -6.49 -9.50
N ASN A 24 4.32 -6.96 -8.61
CA ASN A 24 5.77 -6.88 -8.78
C ASN A 24 6.23 -7.91 -9.81
N ARG A 25 6.57 -7.44 -11.01
CA ARG A 25 6.96 -8.31 -12.14
C ARG A 25 8.38 -8.82 -12.03
N VAL A 26 9.22 -8.14 -11.25
CA VAL A 26 10.60 -8.58 -10.99
C VAL A 26 10.60 -9.86 -10.18
N PHE A 27 9.67 -10.03 -9.24
CA PHE A 27 9.51 -11.28 -8.51
C PHE A 27 9.07 -12.46 -9.39
N ASP A 28 8.34 -12.22 -10.48
CA ASP A 28 7.92 -13.29 -11.40
C ASP A 28 9.09 -13.86 -12.22
N LEU A 29 10.27 -13.22 -12.19
CA LEU A 29 11.47 -13.66 -12.91
C LEU A 29 12.26 -14.74 -12.17
N PHE A 30 11.95 -15.00 -10.90
CA PHE A 30 12.75 -15.84 -10.01
C PHE A 30 11.89 -16.91 -9.34
N ASP A 31 12.48 -18.09 -9.12
CA ASP A 31 11.94 -19.09 -8.22
C ASP A 31 12.64 -19.02 -6.86
N PHE A 32 12.04 -18.29 -5.93
CA PHE A 32 12.58 -18.13 -4.56
C PHE A 32 12.71 -19.43 -3.76
N MET A 33 12.12 -20.53 -4.22
CA MET A 33 12.24 -21.84 -3.59
C MET A 33 13.33 -22.72 -4.22
N ASP A 34 13.87 -22.32 -5.37
CA ASP A 34 15.00 -22.97 -6.00
C ASP A 34 16.31 -22.47 -5.35
N ILE A 35 17.20 -23.41 -5.02
CA ILE A 35 18.52 -23.12 -4.44
C ILE A 35 19.54 -22.74 -5.51
N ASP A 36 19.33 -23.21 -6.75
CA ASP A 36 20.24 -23.00 -7.87
C ASP A 36 19.93 -21.70 -8.63
N ASP A 37 18.76 -21.09 -8.38
CA ASP A 37 18.38 -19.81 -8.97
C ASP A 37 19.26 -18.67 -8.43
N LYS A 38 19.83 -17.87 -9.34
CA LYS A 38 20.77 -16.80 -9.03
C LYS A 38 20.04 -15.51 -8.75
N ILE A 39 19.27 -15.51 -7.66
CA ILE A 39 18.47 -14.37 -7.25
C ILE A 39 19.40 -13.26 -6.74
N PRO A 40 19.32 -12.03 -7.28
CA PRO A 40 20.05 -10.90 -6.73
C PRO A 40 19.65 -10.69 -5.26
N ARG A 41 20.64 -10.53 -4.40
CA ARG A 41 20.43 -10.53 -2.95
C ARG A 41 19.49 -9.42 -2.48
N ASN A 42 19.63 -8.22 -3.02
CA ASN A 42 18.75 -7.09 -2.75
C ASN A 42 17.28 -7.42 -3.11
N ILE A 43 17.03 -8.10 -4.23
CA ILE A 43 15.69 -8.56 -4.63
C ILE A 43 15.15 -9.60 -3.66
N LEU A 44 15.97 -10.58 -3.25
CA LEU A 44 15.62 -11.56 -2.25
C LEU A 44 15.23 -10.90 -0.91
N GLN A 45 16.02 -9.93 -0.47
CA GLN A 45 15.78 -9.20 0.77
C GLN A 45 14.47 -8.40 0.72
N ILE A 46 14.23 -7.66 -0.36
CA ILE A 46 12.97 -6.94 -0.58
C ILE A 46 11.79 -7.91 -0.55
N TYR A 47 11.89 -9.01 -1.29
CA TYR A 47 10.83 -10.02 -1.33
C TYR A 47 10.52 -10.59 0.05
N LEU A 48 11.55 -10.93 0.84
CA LEU A 48 11.39 -11.39 2.22
C LEU A 48 10.72 -10.34 3.11
N ILE A 49 11.10 -9.07 2.98
CA ILE A 49 10.48 -7.97 3.73
C ILE A 49 9.01 -7.83 3.33
N GLU A 50 8.67 -7.81 2.05
CA GLU A 50 7.29 -7.66 1.56
C GLU A 50 6.36 -8.78 2.10
N ILE A 51 6.79 -10.03 2.03
CA ILE A 51 5.96 -11.15 2.50
C ILE A 51 5.87 -11.22 4.04
N LEU A 52 6.87 -10.70 4.76
CA LEU A 52 6.84 -10.61 6.22
C LEU A 52 6.01 -9.41 6.69
N LEU A 53 6.06 -8.30 5.96
CA LEU A 53 5.33 -7.07 6.24
C LEU A 53 3.81 -7.24 6.16
N SER A 54 3.34 -8.23 5.38
CA SER A 54 1.91 -8.58 5.34
C SER A 54 1.40 -9.24 6.63
N MET A 55 2.30 -9.70 7.50
CA MET A 55 2.01 -10.35 8.79
C MET A 55 1.12 -11.63 8.70
N GLU A 56 0.96 -12.19 7.51
CA GLU A 56 0.19 -13.42 7.30
C GLU A 56 0.99 -14.66 7.74
N LYS A 57 0.34 -15.57 8.47
CA LYS A 57 0.97 -16.82 8.97
C LYS A 57 1.59 -17.65 7.84
N ASN A 58 0.87 -17.82 6.72
CA ASN A 58 1.33 -18.64 5.60
C ASN A 58 2.56 -18.03 4.91
N LYS A 59 2.55 -16.71 4.70
CA LYS A 59 3.69 -15.98 4.12
C LYS A 59 4.90 -15.96 5.05
N PHE A 60 4.68 -15.87 6.36
CA PHE A 60 5.75 -16.00 7.35
C PHE A 60 6.42 -17.39 7.32
N ILE A 61 5.63 -18.46 7.16
CA ILE A 61 6.16 -19.83 6.99
C ILE A 61 6.96 -19.93 5.68
N LYS A 62 6.45 -19.36 4.59
CA LYS A 62 7.16 -19.30 3.30
C LYS A 62 8.50 -18.57 3.43
N ALA A 63 8.52 -17.39 4.06
CA ALA A 63 9.72 -16.62 4.32
C ALA A 63 10.78 -17.41 5.10
N LYS A 64 10.36 -18.18 6.12
CA LYS A 64 11.26 -19.05 6.88
C LYS A 64 11.90 -20.14 6.04
N LYS A 65 11.21 -20.70 5.05
CA LYS A 65 11.77 -21.71 4.15
C LYS A 65 12.83 -21.07 3.25
N ILE A 66 12.49 -19.95 2.63
CA ILE A 66 13.38 -19.21 1.71
C ILE A 66 14.65 -18.74 2.44
N PHE A 67 14.53 -18.17 3.63
CA PHE A 67 15.67 -17.72 4.43
C PHE A 67 16.62 -18.87 4.85
N LYS A 68 16.14 -20.11 4.94
CA LYS A 68 17.00 -21.27 5.20
C LYS A 68 17.77 -21.71 3.95
N ILE A 69 17.18 -21.52 2.78
CA ILE A 69 17.81 -21.85 1.49
C ILE A 69 18.93 -20.85 1.21
N HIS A 70 18.66 -19.56 1.45
CA HIS A 70 19.54 -18.47 1.08
C HIS A 70 20.21 -17.82 2.31
N PHE A 71 21.52 -17.96 2.45
CA PHE A 71 22.28 -17.38 3.57
C PHE A 71 22.60 -15.90 3.34
N LEU A 72 22.28 -15.06 4.32
CA LEU A 72 22.49 -13.61 4.25
C LEU A 72 23.64 -13.17 5.18
N ASN A 73 24.86 -13.02 4.64
CA ASN A 73 25.99 -12.34 5.30
C ASN A 73 26.25 -11.01 4.61
N CYS A 74 26.35 -9.88 5.31
CA CYS A 74 26.70 -8.60 4.65
C CYS A 74 27.40 -7.54 5.52
N GLU A 75 28.03 -6.57 4.84
CA GLU A 75 28.82 -5.43 5.33
C GLU A 75 28.35 -4.02 4.85
N THR A 76 27.29 -3.87 4.03
CA THR A 76 26.80 -2.56 3.49
C THR A 76 25.26 -2.35 3.56
N TYR A 77 24.57 -1.57 2.70
CA TYR A 77 23.11 -1.26 2.75
C TYR A 77 22.22 -2.52 2.95
N GLU A 78 22.64 -3.64 2.38
CA GLU A 78 22.01 -4.93 2.59
C GLU A 78 21.99 -5.39 4.07
N CYS A 79 22.87 -4.85 4.93
CA CYS A 79 22.85 -5.05 6.39
C CYS A 79 21.59 -4.51 7.04
N ILE A 80 21.11 -3.32 6.64
CA ILE A 80 19.89 -2.79 7.25
C ILE A 80 18.69 -3.67 6.88
N LEU A 81 18.60 -4.11 5.63
CA LEU A 81 17.55 -5.04 5.20
C LEU A 81 17.65 -6.38 5.93
N ASN A 82 18.85 -6.92 6.13
CA ASN A 82 19.08 -8.12 6.94
C ASN A 82 18.61 -7.95 8.39
N GLU A 83 18.92 -6.83 9.01
CA GLU A 83 18.50 -6.54 10.38
C GLU A 83 16.97 -6.41 10.48
N ILE A 84 16.33 -5.75 9.51
CA ILE A 84 14.86 -5.66 9.41
C ILE A 84 14.26 -7.07 9.30
N ILE A 85 14.75 -7.91 8.38
CA ILE A 85 14.30 -9.30 8.20
C ILE A 85 14.44 -10.09 9.51
N ARG A 86 15.59 -9.98 10.18
CA ARG A 86 15.85 -10.64 11.47
C ARG A 86 14.87 -10.20 12.55
N LEU A 87 14.55 -8.91 12.61
CA LEU A 87 13.58 -8.37 13.55
C LEU A 87 12.15 -8.80 13.21
N PHE A 88 11.78 -8.84 11.93
CA PHE A 88 10.48 -9.33 11.47
C PHE A 88 10.28 -10.81 11.80
N PHE A 89 11.29 -11.67 11.63
CA PHE A 89 11.23 -13.06 12.08
C PHE A 89 11.05 -13.21 13.59
N LYS A 90 11.57 -12.24 14.37
CA LYS A 90 11.37 -12.14 15.83
C LYS A 90 10.08 -11.42 16.20
N LYS A 91 9.24 -11.02 15.23
CA LYS A 91 8.02 -10.22 15.39
C LYS A 91 8.25 -8.87 16.09
N LYS A 92 9.45 -8.31 15.98
CA LYS A 92 9.88 -7.04 16.59
C LYS A 92 9.73 -5.88 15.60
N TYR A 93 8.55 -5.71 15.01
CA TYR A 93 8.28 -4.71 13.97
C TYR A 93 8.55 -3.27 14.44
N LEU A 94 8.19 -2.92 15.68
CA LEU A 94 8.43 -1.58 16.20
C LEU A 94 9.92 -1.24 16.36
N LYS A 95 10.74 -2.22 16.75
CA LYS A 95 12.20 -2.05 16.77
C LYS A 95 12.77 -1.88 15.38
N ALA A 96 12.25 -2.62 14.40
CA ALA A 96 12.65 -2.46 13.00
C ALA A 96 12.28 -1.06 12.49
N ARG A 97 11.08 -0.56 12.79
CA ARG A 97 10.67 0.81 12.49
C ARG A 97 11.63 1.85 13.06
N ASP A 98 12.02 1.73 14.33
CA ASP A 98 12.92 2.70 14.95
C ASP A 98 14.31 2.72 14.28
N ILE A 99 14.81 1.55 13.87
CA ILE A 99 16.05 1.44 13.07
C ILE A 99 15.88 2.08 11.69
N ILE A 100 14.75 1.84 11.03
CA ILE A 100 14.44 2.45 9.73
C ILE A 100 14.39 3.98 9.84
N LEU A 101 13.69 4.53 10.85
CA LEU A 101 13.66 5.97 11.10
C LEU A 101 15.05 6.55 11.34
N HIS A 102 15.88 5.87 12.15
CA HIS A 102 17.26 6.31 12.37
C HIS A 102 18.08 6.32 11.08
N TYR A 103 17.88 5.33 10.21
CA TYR A 103 18.55 5.27 8.91
C TYR A 103 18.07 6.36 7.95
N LEU A 104 16.75 6.58 7.86
CA LEU A 104 16.15 7.59 6.98
C LEU A 104 16.62 9.01 7.34
N ASN A 105 16.86 9.31 8.61
CA ASN A 105 17.47 10.59 9.02
C ASN A 105 18.84 10.85 8.34
N LYS A 106 19.61 9.79 8.05
CA LYS A 106 20.90 9.88 7.36
C LYS A 106 20.76 9.73 5.84
N ASN A 107 19.70 9.04 5.40
CA ASN A 107 19.43 8.70 4.00
C ASN A 107 18.01 9.14 3.60
N PRO A 108 17.73 10.45 3.59
CA PRO A 108 16.35 10.98 3.52
C PRO A 108 15.72 10.86 2.13
N LYS A 109 16.37 10.15 1.21
CA LYS A 109 15.92 9.92 -0.17
C LYS A 109 15.53 8.46 -0.46
N ASP A 110 15.70 7.57 0.52
CA ASP A 110 15.39 6.16 0.37
C ASP A 110 13.88 5.92 0.40
N MET A 111 13.30 5.75 -0.78
CA MET A 111 11.86 5.57 -0.95
C MET A 111 11.36 4.18 -0.54
N TYR A 112 12.22 3.16 -0.58
CA TYR A 112 11.80 1.83 -0.19
C TYR A 112 11.66 1.72 1.33
N LEU A 113 12.67 2.15 2.08
CA LEU A 113 12.60 2.13 3.53
C LEU A 113 11.59 3.12 4.08
N PHE A 114 11.37 4.25 3.40
CA PHE A 114 10.22 5.13 3.66
C PHE A 114 8.90 4.37 3.57
N TYR A 115 8.67 3.65 2.47
CA TYR A 115 7.47 2.84 2.27
C TYR A 115 7.31 1.78 3.37
N VAL A 116 8.36 1.00 3.67
CA VAL A 116 8.32 -0.03 4.72
C VAL A 116 7.98 0.58 6.08
N CYS A 117 8.58 1.72 6.43
CA CYS A 117 8.32 2.41 7.69
C CYS A 117 6.86 2.87 7.80
N HIS A 118 6.37 3.53 6.75
CA HIS A 118 4.98 3.95 6.65
C HIS A 118 4.01 2.76 6.80
N MET A 119 4.28 1.64 6.12
CA MET A 119 3.44 0.45 6.19
C MET A 119 3.42 -0.19 7.58
N ILE A 120 4.55 -0.20 8.30
CA ILE A 120 4.57 -0.64 9.70
C ILE A 120 3.65 0.27 10.54
N ASP A 121 3.81 1.60 10.44
CA ASP A 121 3.00 2.52 11.23
C ASP A 121 1.50 2.42 10.89
N PHE A 122 1.16 2.26 9.62
CA PHE A 122 -0.22 2.01 9.18
C PHE A 122 -0.79 0.71 9.78
N ASN A 123 -0.06 -0.41 9.68
CA ASN A 123 -0.52 -1.71 10.18
C ASN A 123 -0.72 -1.74 11.70
N PHE A 124 0.01 -0.90 12.45
CA PHE A 124 -0.14 -0.76 13.90
C PHE A 124 -1.11 0.38 14.30
N GLY A 125 -1.67 1.13 13.35
CA GLY A 125 -2.58 2.24 13.61
C GLY A 125 -1.91 3.48 14.20
N PHE A 126 -0.60 3.63 14.04
CA PHE A 126 0.20 4.72 14.63
C PHE A 126 0.19 5.98 13.75
N LYS A 127 -0.97 6.64 13.70
CA LYS A 127 -1.23 7.82 12.87
C LYS A 127 -0.22 8.95 13.05
N ASP A 128 0.07 9.34 14.29
CA ASP A 128 1.05 10.39 14.59
C ASP A 128 2.47 9.99 14.18
N SER A 129 2.80 8.70 14.26
CA SER A 129 4.12 8.19 13.83
C SER A 129 4.29 8.31 12.33
N MET A 130 3.23 8.04 11.54
CA MET A 130 3.27 8.23 10.08
C MET A 130 3.64 9.67 9.69
N LEU A 131 3.18 10.69 10.44
CA LEU A 131 3.59 12.08 10.19
C LEU A 131 5.09 12.28 10.43
N LYS A 132 5.66 11.68 11.48
CA LYS A 132 7.10 11.76 11.77
C LYS A 132 7.96 11.12 10.67
N VAL A 133 7.44 10.10 9.99
CA VAL A 133 8.12 9.49 8.83
C VAL A 133 8.26 10.51 7.69
N LEU A 134 7.34 11.46 7.54
CA LEU A 134 7.46 12.53 6.54
C LEU A 134 8.57 13.54 6.89
N ASP A 135 8.75 13.83 8.18
CA ASP A 135 9.74 14.82 8.67
C ASP A 135 11.18 14.42 8.35
N VAL A 136 11.47 13.11 8.27
CA VAL A 136 12.81 12.59 7.98
C VAL A 136 13.11 12.49 6.48
N MET A 137 12.12 12.75 5.61
CA MET A 137 12.28 12.65 4.16
C MET A 137 12.65 13.98 3.51
N GLN A 138 13.54 13.93 2.52
CA GLN A 138 14.00 15.07 1.72
C GLN A 138 14.02 14.70 0.23
N ILE A 139 12.83 14.38 -0.30
CA ILE A 139 12.63 14.10 -1.72
C ILE A 139 12.32 15.41 -2.46
N LYS A 140 13.04 15.66 -3.56
CA LYS A 140 12.80 16.81 -4.45
C LYS A 140 12.06 16.38 -5.72
N PRO A 141 11.40 17.31 -6.44
CA PRO A 141 10.65 17.01 -7.67
C PRO A 141 11.43 16.30 -8.77
N GLU A 142 12.76 16.41 -8.79
CA GLU A 142 13.62 15.75 -9.78
C GLU A 142 13.84 14.25 -9.49
N ASN A 143 13.47 13.77 -8.29
CA ASN A 143 13.55 12.36 -7.96
C ASN A 143 12.47 11.60 -8.74
N LYS A 144 12.86 10.51 -9.42
CA LYS A 144 11.94 9.67 -10.21
C LYS A 144 10.75 9.11 -9.42
N PHE A 145 10.89 8.91 -8.12
CA PHE A 145 9.85 8.40 -7.24
C PHE A 145 9.07 9.51 -6.53
N TYR A 146 9.30 10.78 -6.89
CA TYR A 146 8.64 11.92 -6.22
C TYR A 146 7.12 11.88 -6.33
N SER A 147 6.55 11.39 -7.42
CA SER A 147 5.08 11.24 -7.52
C SER A 147 4.55 10.30 -6.44
N TYR A 148 5.20 9.14 -6.26
CA TYR A 148 4.81 8.15 -5.26
C TYR A 148 5.01 8.67 -3.84
N TYR A 149 6.07 9.46 -3.60
CA TYR A 149 6.24 10.17 -2.33
C TYR A 149 5.05 11.09 -2.03
N GLU A 150 4.67 11.96 -2.98
CA GLU A 150 3.51 12.86 -2.79
C GLU A 150 2.20 12.07 -2.65
N GLY A 151 2.05 10.93 -3.33
CA GLY A 151 0.91 10.02 -3.18
C GLY A 151 0.82 9.44 -1.76
N ILE A 152 1.89 8.83 -1.26
CA ILE A 152 1.96 8.26 0.11
C ILE A 152 1.79 9.37 1.16
N LYS A 153 2.42 10.52 0.97
CA LYS A 153 2.23 11.69 1.82
C LYS A 153 0.78 12.14 1.86
N ALA A 154 0.08 12.19 0.71
CA ALA A 154 -1.33 12.52 0.67
C ALA A 154 -2.18 11.54 1.50
N PHE A 155 -1.86 10.24 1.44
CA PHE A 155 -2.51 9.21 2.25
C PHE A 155 -2.23 9.40 3.75
N ILE A 156 -0.98 9.60 4.15
CA ILE A 156 -0.60 9.86 5.56
C ILE A 156 -1.34 11.07 6.12
N LEU A 157 -1.39 12.17 5.36
CA LEU A 157 -2.12 13.39 5.75
C LEU A 157 -3.63 13.10 5.90
N SER A 158 -4.19 12.24 5.04
CA SER A 158 -5.60 11.85 5.10
C SER A 158 -5.92 11.05 6.36
N GLU A 159 -5.08 10.07 6.69
CA GLU A 159 -5.25 9.24 7.90
C GLU A 159 -5.17 10.06 9.20
N ASN A 160 -4.48 11.20 9.14
CA ASN A 160 -4.38 12.20 10.21
C ASN A 160 -5.42 13.33 10.11
N SER A 161 -6.46 13.17 9.28
CA SER A 161 -7.54 14.15 9.10
C SER A 161 -7.11 15.53 8.58
N ILE A 162 -5.93 15.63 7.95
CA ILE A 162 -5.40 16.86 7.35
C ILE A 162 -5.86 16.97 5.88
N TYR A 163 -7.17 16.96 5.68
CA TYR A 163 -7.81 16.71 4.38
C TYR A 163 -7.44 17.68 3.26
N LYS A 164 -7.34 18.99 3.56
CA LYS A 164 -7.04 20.00 2.53
C LYS A 164 -5.63 19.82 1.96
N GLN A 165 -4.65 19.55 2.83
CA GLN A 165 -3.26 19.33 2.41
C GLN A 165 -3.12 17.98 1.72
N SER A 166 -3.78 16.94 2.23
CA SER A 166 -3.88 15.64 1.58
C SER A 166 -4.36 15.76 0.13
N PHE A 167 -5.46 16.47 -0.11
CA PHE A 167 -6.01 16.66 -1.45
C PHE A 167 -5.06 17.42 -2.39
N LEU A 168 -4.34 18.43 -1.90
CA LEU A 168 -3.36 19.18 -2.70
C LEU A 168 -2.17 18.29 -3.11
N ALA A 169 -1.62 17.52 -2.17
CA ALA A 169 -0.53 16.58 -2.43
C ALA A 169 -0.96 15.49 -3.43
N ALA A 170 -2.17 14.93 -3.26
CA ALA A 170 -2.70 13.94 -4.18
C ALA A 170 -2.88 14.49 -5.61
N LYS A 171 -3.39 15.72 -5.75
CA LYS A 171 -3.50 16.37 -7.07
C LYS A 171 -2.13 16.60 -7.71
N GLN A 172 -1.13 16.95 -6.92
CA GLN A 172 0.24 17.11 -7.42
C GLN A 172 0.81 15.77 -7.90
N ALA A 173 0.66 14.70 -7.12
CA ALA A 173 1.07 13.35 -7.50
C ALA A 173 0.40 12.91 -8.82
N LEU A 174 -0.93 13.06 -8.94
CA LEU A 174 -1.66 12.71 -10.17
C LEU A 174 -1.31 13.56 -11.39
N LYS A 175 -0.89 14.82 -11.19
CA LYS A 175 -0.40 15.67 -12.29
C LYS A 175 0.90 15.11 -12.88
N MET A 176 1.74 14.51 -12.06
CA MET A 176 3.02 13.93 -12.47
C MET A 176 2.87 12.48 -12.94
N ASN A 177 2.11 11.68 -12.21
CA ASN A 177 1.82 10.28 -12.51
C ASN A 177 0.30 10.04 -12.42
N LYS A 178 -0.36 9.98 -13.58
CA LYS A 178 -1.81 9.74 -13.68
C LYS A 178 -2.23 8.36 -13.14
N LYS A 179 -1.29 7.44 -12.93
CA LYS A 179 -1.53 6.08 -12.43
C LYS A 179 -1.23 5.92 -10.94
N ASP A 180 -0.93 7.02 -10.23
CA ASP A 180 -0.64 6.98 -8.80
C ASP A 180 -1.88 6.59 -8.00
N ILE A 181 -1.89 5.35 -7.51
CA ILE A 181 -3.05 4.76 -6.84
C ILE A 181 -3.21 5.25 -5.41
N TYR A 182 -2.11 5.60 -4.73
CA TYR A 182 -2.15 6.23 -3.42
C TYR A 182 -2.81 7.61 -3.50
N ALA A 183 -2.46 8.39 -4.52
CA ALA A 183 -3.06 9.69 -4.75
C ALA A 183 -4.56 9.59 -5.08
N LEU A 184 -4.96 8.63 -5.93
CA LEU A 184 -6.38 8.37 -6.18
C LEU A 184 -7.11 7.99 -4.88
N HIS A 185 -6.50 7.12 -4.07
CA HIS A 185 -7.04 6.69 -2.79
C HIS A 185 -7.22 7.85 -1.81
N ALA A 186 -6.22 8.70 -1.64
CA ALA A 186 -6.30 9.89 -0.78
C ALA A 186 -7.43 10.86 -1.22
N ILE A 187 -7.67 11.03 -2.52
CA ILE A 187 -8.80 11.83 -2.99
C ILE A 187 -10.15 11.18 -2.65
N CYS A 188 -10.24 9.84 -2.65
CA CYS A 188 -11.44 9.15 -2.18
C CYS A 188 -11.73 9.48 -0.72
N HIS A 189 -10.73 9.38 0.16
CA HIS A 189 -10.89 9.82 1.54
C HIS A 189 -11.34 11.28 1.64
N TYR A 190 -10.68 12.20 0.93
CA TYR A 190 -11.07 13.60 0.92
C TYR A 190 -12.56 13.80 0.57
N TYR A 191 -13.04 13.18 -0.51
CA TYR A 191 -14.45 13.32 -0.91
C TYR A 191 -15.41 12.65 0.07
N TYR A 192 -15.02 11.55 0.68
CA TYR A 192 -15.82 10.89 1.70
C TYR A 192 -15.93 11.76 2.97
N ASP A 193 -14.80 12.19 3.53
CA ASP A 193 -14.74 12.92 4.79
C ASP A 193 -15.31 14.34 4.68
N THR A 194 -15.25 14.94 3.48
CA THR A 194 -15.88 16.25 3.20
C THR A 194 -17.32 16.14 2.69
N LYS A 195 -17.92 14.94 2.71
CA LYS A 195 -19.30 14.66 2.28
C LYS A 195 -19.60 15.05 0.82
N LYS A 196 -18.59 15.07 -0.03
CA LYS A 196 -18.68 15.37 -1.48
C LYS A 196 -18.91 14.10 -2.29
N PHE A 197 -19.97 13.37 -1.95
CA PHE A 197 -20.19 12.01 -2.45
C PHE A 197 -20.44 11.94 -3.96
N VAL A 198 -21.12 12.94 -4.54
CA VAL A 198 -21.36 13.01 -6.00
C VAL A 198 -20.04 13.16 -6.76
N GLN A 199 -19.12 13.98 -6.26
CA GLN A 199 -17.80 14.17 -6.83
C GLN A 199 -16.95 12.90 -6.69
N GLY A 200 -17.01 12.24 -5.52
CA GLY A 200 -16.36 10.95 -5.28
C GLY A 200 -16.85 9.86 -6.24
N LYS A 201 -18.17 9.72 -6.41
CA LYS A 201 -18.77 8.79 -7.39
C LYS A 201 -18.25 9.05 -8.79
N LYS A 202 -18.29 10.31 -9.26
CA LYS A 202 -17.84 10.68 -10.60
C LYS A 202 -16.35 10.40 -10.80
N LEU A 203 -15.51 10.68 -9.79
CA LEU A 203 -14.09 10.35 -9.84
C LEU A 203 -13.89 8.84 -10.04
N MET A 204 -14.55 8.02 -9.23
CA MET A 204 -14.41 6.57 -9.28
C MET A 204 -14.91 5.99 -10.61
N GLN A 205 -15.97 6.55 -11.19
CA GLN A 205 -16.42 6.17 -12.53
C GLN A 205 -15.38 6.54 -13.60
N ASN A 206 -14.83 7.75 -13.54
CA ASN A 206 -13.86 8.23 -14.53
C ASN A 206 -12.51 7.50 -14.45
N GLN A 207 -12.12 7.02 -13.27
CA GLN A 207 -10.85 6.34 -13.04
C GLN A 207 -10.98 4.82 -12.98
N ARG A 208 -12.13 4.28 -13.43
CA ARG A 208 -12.47 2.86 -13.29
C ARG A 208 -11.38 1.92 -13.77
N ASP A 209 -10.83 2.15 -14.96
CA ASP A 209 -9.81 1.26 -15.53
C ASP A 209 -8.50 1.27 -14.74
N LEU A 210 -8.17 2.37 -14.07
CA LEU A 210 -6.97 2.46 -13.25
C LEU A 210 -7.13 1.61 -11.99
N TRP A 211 -8.18 1.84 -11.21
CA TRP A 211 -8.32 1.17 -9.92
C TRP A 211 -8.83 -0.26 -10.04
N MET A 212 -9.66 -0.59 -11.04
CA MET A 212 -10.13 -1.97 -11.25
C MET A 212 -9.01 -2.94 -11.63
N ASN A 213 -7.93 -2.44 -12.25
CA ASN A 213 -6.82 -3.26 -12.71
C ASN A 213 -5.60 -3.20 -11.78
N ASN A 214 -5.65 -2.42 -10.70
CA ASN A 214 -4.57 -2.38 -9.72
C ASN A 214 -4.57 -3.66 -8.88
N TYR A 215 -3.41 -4.29 -8.73
CA TYR A 215 -3.29 -5.60 -8.09
C TYR A 215 -3.72 -5.58 -6.62
N SER A 216 -3.20 -4.62 -5.84
CA SER A 216 -3.41 -4.60 -4.38
C SER A 216 -4.61 -3.76 -3.96
N MET A 217 -4.95 -2.69 -4.69
CA MET A 217 -5.94 -1.69 -4.26
C MET A 217 -7.32 -1.83 -4.90
N ARG A 218 -7.51 -2.74 -5.86
CA ARG A 218 -8.79 -2.91 -6.58
C ARG A 218 -9.98 -3.08 -5.65
N LEU A 219 -9.88 -3.99 -4.68
CA LEU A 219 -10.99 -4.27 -3.77
C LEU A 219 -11.22 -3.12 -2.79
N HIS A 220 -10.16 -2.53 -2.26
CA HIS A 220 -10.29 -1.39 -1.34
C HIS A 220 -10.87 -0.15 -2.03
N LEU A 221 -10.49 0.12 -3.27
CA LEU A 221 -11.08 1.21 -4.04
C LEU A 221 -12.51 0.89 -4.49
N SER A 222 -12.85 -0.37 -4.79
CA SER A 222 -14.26 -0.78 -4.93
C SER A 222 -15.07 -0.46 -3.67
N TRP A 223 -14.49 -0.62 -2.48
CA TRP A 223 -15.18 -0.28 -1.23
C TRP A 223 -15.46 1.23 -1.12
N HIS A 224 -14.49 2.10 -1.42
CA HIS A 224 -14.72 3.55 -1.49
C HIS A 224 -15.81 3.89 -2.51
N TYR A 225 -15.79 3.25 -3.69
CA TYR A 225 -16.84 3.44 -4.68
C TYR A 225 -18.21 3.02 -4.17
N ALA A 226 -18.32 1.88 -3.47
CA ALA A 226 -19.56 1.44 -2.84
C ALA A 226 -20.10 2.45 -1.83
N LEU A 227 -19.23 3.11 -1.06
CA LEU A 227 -19.63 4.19 -0.15
C LEU A 227 -20.22 5.38 -0.91
N PHE A 228 -19.59 5.82 -2.00
CA PHE A 228 -20.13 6.91 -2.80
C PHE A 228 -21.47 6.56 -3.44
N LEU A 229 -21.62 5.33 -3.95
CA LEU A 229 -22.90 4.85 -4.47
C LEU A 229 -23.96 4.82 -3.36
N PHE A 230 -23.59 4.40 -2.15
CA PHE A 230 -24.46 4.38 -0.98
C PHE A 230 -25.00 5.77 -0.64
N TYR A 231 -24.12 6.75 -0.45
CA TYR A 231 -24.53 8.11 -0.08
C TYR A 231 -25.17 8.89 -1.24
N THR A 232 -25.14 8.37 -2.47
CA THR A 232 -25.85 8.94 -3.62
C THR A 232 -27.10 8.15 -4.01
N HIS A 233 -27.51 7.19 -3.17
CA HIS A 233 -28.70 6.35 -3.36
C HIS A 233 -28.73 5.55 -4.67
N ASP A 234 -27.56 5.19 -5.22
CA ASP A 234 -27.44 4.35 -6.42
C ASP A 234 -27.46 2.87 -6.05
N LEU A 235 -28.65 2.40 -5.65
CA LEU A 235 -28.83 1.06 -5.08
C LEU A 235 -28.52 -0.07 -6.06
N GLU A 236 -28.79 0.12 -7.35
CA GLU A 236 -28.54 -0.88 -8.39
C GLU A 236 -27.04 -1.18 -8.53
N ASN A 237 -26.20 -0.13 -8.57
CA ASN A 237 -24.76 -0.33 -8.73
C ASN A 237 -24.09 -0.79 -7.44
N ILE A 238 -24.63 -0.46 -6.26
CA ILE A 238 -24.11 -0.98 -4.97
C ILE A 238 -24.17 -2.50 -4.95
N GLU A 239 -25.28 -3.10 -5.40
CA GLU A 239 -25.43 -4.55 -5.38
C GLU A 239 -24.39 -5.24 -6.27
N LYS A 240 -24.14 -4.68 -7.46
CA LYS A 240 -23.11 -5.18 -8.39
C LYS A 240 -21.72 -5.11 -7.76
N ILE A 241 -21.35 -3.99 -7.13
CA ILE A 241 -20.06 -3.84 -6.45
C ILE A 241 -19.95 -4.75 -5.23
N TYR A 242 -21.01 -4.91 -4.45
CA TYR A 242 -21.01 -5.79 -3.29
C TYR A 242 -20.80 -7.26 -3.67
N LYS A 243 -21.46 -7.73 -4.74
CA LYS A 243 -21.24 -9.07 -5.29
C LYS A 243 -19.79 -9.26 -5.74
N PHE A 244 -19.21 -8.24 -6.37
CA PHE A 244 -17.81 -8.24 -6.77
C PHE A 244 -16.82 -8.27 -5.60
N LEU A 245 -17.06 -7.50 -4.53
CA LEU A 245 -16.22 -7.46 -3.33
C LEU A 245 -16.14 -8.82 -2.60
N ARG A 246 -17.12 -9.69 -2.81
CA ARG A 246 -17.11 -11.07 -2.27
C ARG A 246 -16.23 -12.02 -3.08
N VAL A 247 -15.75 -11.62 -4.27
CA VAL A 247 -14.86 -12.42 -5.11
C VAL A 247 -13.41 -12.12 -4.76
N LYS A 248 -12.82 -12.98 -3.93
CA LYS A 248 -11.43 -12.86 -3.48
C LYS A 248 -10.45 -13.22 -4.60
N ASN A 249 -9.30 -12.53 -4.62
CA ASN A 249 -8.14 -12.98 -5.39
C ASN A 249 -7.39 -14.12 -4.69
N ASN A 250 -7.47 -14.20 -3.36
CA ASN A 250 -6.84 -15.24 -2.54
C ASN A 250 -7.69 -15.50 -1.29
N GLU A 251 -7.98 -16.77 -0.99
CA GLU A 251 -8.80 -17.18 0.15
C GLU A 251 -8.30 -16.64 1.50
N ASN A 252 -6.99 -16.41 1.64
CA ASN A 252 -6.34 -15.98 2.88
C ASN A 252 -5.98 -14.48 2.94
N ALA A 253 -6.33 -13.68 1.94
CA ALA A 253 -5.97 -12.26 1.92
C ALA A 253 -6.90 -11.44 2.83
N LEU A 254 -6.43 -10.26 3.26
CA LEU A 254 -7.19 -9.29 4.08
C LEU A 254 -8.39 -8.66 3.36
N GLU A 255 -8.72 -9.15 2.16
CA GLU A 255 -9.83 -8.73 1.30
C GLU A 255 -11.20 -8.86 2.01
N ASP A 256 -11.28 -9.67 3.07
CA ASP A 256 -12.47 -9.79 3.93
C ASP A 256 -12.77 -8.55 4.77
N LEU A 257 -11.78 -7.71 5.08
CA LEU A 257 -11.98 -6.52 5.92
C LEU A 257 -12.88 -5.49 5.24
N ASP A 258 -12.65 -5.25 3.95
CA ASP A 258 -13.44 -4.33 3.14
C ASP A 258 -14.86 -4.85 2.94
N ALA A 259 -15.01 -6.15 2.63
CA ALA A 259 -16.32 -6.78 2.48
C ALA A 259 -17.13 -6.78 3.80
N SER A 260 -16.46 -7.04 4.94
CA SER A 260 -17.07 -7.08 6.27
C SER A 260 -17.51 -5.69 6.75
N SER A 261 -16.69 -4.66 6.52
CA SER A 261 -17.04 -3.29 6.91
C SER A 261 -18.21 -2.74 6.10
N LEU A 262 -18.30 -3.07 4.80
CA LEU A 262 -19.43 -2.69 3.97
C LEU A 262 -20.71 -3.46 4.34
N ALA A 263 -20.58 -4.75 4.68
CA ALA A 263 -21.68 -5.56 5.21
C ALA A 263 -22.22 -4.99 6.53
N PHE A 264 -21.33 -4.56 7.44
CA PHE A 264 -21.70 -3.91 8.70
C PHE A 264 -22.48 -2.62 8.46
N LYS A 265 -22.00 -1.72 7.58
CA LYS A 265 -22.74 -0.49 7.24
C LYS A 265 -24.11 -0.80 6.63
N ARG A 266 -24.20 -1.75 5.71
CA ARG A 266 -25.48 -2.21 5.15
C ARG A 266 -26.44 -2.73 6.23
N PHE A 267 -25.94 -3.50 7.19
CA PHE A 267 -26.73 -4.01 8.31
C PHE A 267 -27.27 -2.88 9.19
N CYS A 268 -26.43 -1.93 9.60
CA CYS A 268 -26.85 -0.79 10.41
C CYS A 268 -27.99 0.02 9.76
N ILE A 269 -27.96 0.22 8.44
CA ILE A 269 -29.00 0.94 7.71
C ILE A 269 -30.27 0.10 7.50
N THR A 270 -30.16 -1.22 7.35
CA THR A 270 -31.33 -2.09 7.26
C THR A 270 -32.14 -2.03 8.56
N CYS A 271 -31.48 -1.98 9.72
CA CYS A 271 -32.14 -1.75 11.01
C CYS A 271 -32.79 -0.35 11.13
N VAL A 272 -32.16 0.70 10.58
CA VAL A 272 -32.70 2.07 10.58
C VAL A 272 -33.89 2.22 9.61
N LEU A 273 -33.85 1.60 8.43
CA LEU A 273 -34.95 1.61 7.46
C LEU A 273 -36.13 0.73 7.90
N ILE A 274 -35.88 -0.36 8.64
CA ILE A 274 -36.94 -1.17 9.25
C ILE A 274 -37.60 -0.39 10.40
N SER A 275 -36.84 0.31 11.25
CA SER A 275 -37.40 1.13 12.33
C SER A 275 -38.18 2.34 11.83
N LEU A 276 -37.78 2.96 10.71
CA LEU A 276 -38.52 4.05 10.06
C LEU A 276 -39.77 3.60 9.28
N LYS A 277 -39.95 2.29 9.04
CA LYS A 277 -41.18 1.71 8.47
C LYS A 277 -42.13 1.17 9.54
N LEU A 278 -41.72 1.19 10.80
CA LEU A 278 -42.48 0.70 11.97
C LEU A 278 -42.96 1.83 12.90
N ILE A 279 -42.84 3.09 12.45
CA ILE A 279 -43.45 4.29 13.04
C ILE A 279 -44.38 4.87 11.98
#